data_AF-A0A2V6KQK0-F1
#
_entry.id   AF-A0A2V6KQK0-F1
#
_cell.length_a   1.000
_cell.length_b   1.000
_cell.length_c   1.000
_cell.angle_alpha   90.00
_cell.angle_beta   90.00
_cell.angle_gamma   90.00
#
_symmetry.space_group_name_H-M   'P 1'
#
loop_
_entity.id
_entity.type
_entity.pdbx_description
1 polymer ?
#
loop_
_entity_poly.entity_id
_entity_poly.type
_entity_poly.pdbx_seq_one_letter_code
_entity_poly.pdbx_strand_id
1 'polypeptide(L)'
;MRHFSGWMRRPPFATWAAFICVLLATVSARAQGPQAQGPPIIRSIDVQYTGPGTVSKERILAHMRTRVGQPYSDQVVEQDIEAL
;
A
#
# COMPACT_ATOMS: atom_id res chain seq x y z
N MET A 1 -39.59 56.43 -7.54
CA MET A 1 -39.20 55.03 -7.29
C MET A 1 -37.68 54.98 -7.28
N ARG A 2 -37.06 54.82 -6.10
CA ARG A 2 -35.58 54.88 -5.94
C ARG A 2 -35.06 53.47 -5.69
N HIS A 3 -34.04 53.08 -6.47
CA HIS A 3 -33.42 51.76 -6.48
C HIS A 3 -32.76 51.43 -5.12
N PHE A 4 -33.12 50.28 -4.54
CA PHE A 4 -32.35 49.63 -3.49
C PHE A 4 -31.20 48.85 -4.13
N SER A 5 -30.00 49.44 -4.13
CA SER A 5 -28.76 48.70 -4.39
C SER A 5 -28.03 48.50 -3.06
N GLY A 6 -28.39 47.43 -2.36
CA GLY A 6 -27.70 46.97 -1.16
C GLY A 6 -26.42 46.25 -1.56
N TRP A 7 -25.36 47.00 -1.85
CA TRP A 7 -24.02 46.46 -2.06
C TRP A 7 -23.56 45.82 -0.74
N MET A 8 -23.48 44.49 -0.73
CA MET A 8 -22.88 43.68 0.33
C MET A 8 -21.53 44.27 0.75
N ARG A 9 -21.51 44.90 1.93
CA ARG A 9 -20.25 45.16 2.64
C ARG A 9 -19.65 43.81 2.99
N ARG A 10 -18.59 43.41 2.29
CA ARG A 10 -17.83 42.18 2.58
C ARG A 10 -17.37 42.25 4.05
N PRO A 11 -17.83 41.35 4.94
CA PRO A 11 -17.45 41.41 6.34
C PRO A 11 -15.94 41.08 6.46
N PRO A 12 -15.18 41.80 7.31
CA PRO A 12 -13.74 41.58 7.48
C PRO A 12 -13.38 40.19 8.04
N PHE A 13 -14.36 39.43 8.52
CA PHE A 13 -14.19 38.03 8.94
C PHE A 13 -14.01 37.06 7.76
N ALA A 14 -14.44 37.43 6.55
CA ALA A 14 -14.35 36.58 5.37
C ALA A 14 -12.90 36.39 4.89
N THR A 15 -12.05 37.41 5.03
CA THR A 15 -10.63 37.33 4.71
C THR A 15 -9.87 36.45 5.70
N TRP A 16 -10.23 36.51 6.99
CA TRP A 16 -9.62 35.68 8.04
C TRP A 16 -9.99 34.20 7.86
N ALA A 17 -11.26 33.91 7.57
CA ALA A 17 -11.72 32.56 7.25
C ALA A 17 -11.04 31.99 5.99
N ALA A 18 -10.85 32.81 4.94
CA ALA A 18 -10.13 32.40 3.74
C ALA A 18 -8.65 32.05 4.01
N PHE A 19 -7.98 32.82 4.87
CA PHE A 19 -6.60 32.54 5.28
C PHE A 19 -6.47 31.22 6.04
N ILE A 20 -7.41 30.94 6.95
CA ILE A 20 -7.45 29.69 7.70
C ILE A 20 -7.69 28.50 6.75
N CYS A 21 -8.61 28.61 5.80
CA CYS A 21 -8.84 27.58 4.78
C CYS A 21 -7.60 27.29 3.93
N VAL A 22 -6.86 28.34 3.51
CA VAL A 22 -5.60 28.16 2.75
C VAL A 22 -4.52 27.47 3.59
N LEU A 23 -4.39 27.84 4.88
CA LEU A 23 -3.44 27.19 5.79
C LEU A 23 -3.78 25.71 6.05
N LEU A 24 -5.05 25.36 6.24
CA LEU A 24 -5.48 23.97 6.43
C LEU A 24 -5.34 23.12 5.15
N ALA A 25 -5.55 23.70 3.97
CA ALA A 25 -5.39 22.99 2.71
C ALA A 25 -3.93 22.59 2.44
N THR A 26 -2.96 23.44 2.80
CA THR A 26 -1.52 23.14 2.62
C THR A 26 -0.96 22.12 3.62
N VAL A 27 -1.63 21.91 4.76
CA VAL A 27 -1.29 20.87 5.75
C VAL A 27 -1.69 19.46 5.27
N SER A 28 -2.81 19.34 4.57
CA SER A 28 -3.39 18.02 4.24
C SER A 28 -2.70 17.31 3.06
N ALA A 29 -2.02 18.06 2.18
CA ALA A 29 -1.39 17.51 0.98
C ALA A 29 -0.12 16.68 1.24
N ARG A 30 0.46 16.77 2.43
CA ARG A 30 1.75 16.12 2.79
C ARG A 30 1.59 14.78 3.53
N ALA A 31 0.35 14.31 3.72
CA ALA A 31 0.07 13.01 4.32
C ALA A 31 0.08 11.85 3.30
N GLN A 32 0.22 12.14 2.00
CA GLN A 32 0.36 11.13 0.95
C GLN A 32 1.84 10.74 0.79
N GLY A 33 2.43 10.18 1.84
CA GLY A 33 3.68 9.42 1.69
C GLY A 33 3.44 8.16 0.85
N PRO A 34 4.45 7.60 0.17
CA PRO A 34 4.30 6.31 -0.50
C PRO A 34 3.71 5.31 0.48
N GLN A 35 2.52 4.79 0.20
CA GLN A 35 1.96 3.70 0.99
C GLN A 35 2.97 2.56 0.89
N ALA A 36 3.57 2.19 2.02
CA ALA A 36 4.46 1.04 2.09
C ALA A 36 3.65 -0.16 1.60
N GLN A 37 3.88 -0.56 0.34
CA GLN A 37 3.34 -1.78 -0.21
C GLN A 37 3.85 -2.90 0.69
N GLY A 38 2.94 -3.71 1.22
CA GLY A 38 3.30 -4.80 2.12
C GLY A 38 4.31 -5.78 1.51
N PRO A 39 4.68 -6.84 2.23
CA PRO A 39 5.64 -7.81 1.72
C PRO A 39 5.21 -8.33 0.33
N PRO A 40 6.17 -8.54 -0.59
CA PRO A 40 5.84 -8.92 -1.96
C PRO A 40 5.06 -10.24 -1.99
N ILE A 41 4.05 -10.34 -2.85
CA ILE A 41 3.23 -11.54 -2.99
C ILE A 41 3.91 -12.53 -3.94
N ILE A 42 3.97 -13.80 -3.54
CA ILE A 42 4.53 -14.88 -4.35
C ILE A 42 3.59 -15.14 -5.53
N ARG A 43 4.09 -15.02 -6.76
CA ARG A 43 3.30 -15.17 -7.99
C ARG A 43 3.40 -16.56 -8.61
N SER A 44 4.56 -17.17 -8.49
CA SER A 44 4.86 -18.48 -9.07
C SER A 44 5.98 -19.14 -8.28
N ILE A 45 5.95 -20.46 -8.20
CA ILE A 45 7.00 -21.27 -7.60
C ILE A 45 7.42 -22.30 -8.64
N ASP A 46 8.72 -22.37 -8.89
CA ASP A 46 9.29 -23.42 -9.74
C ASP A 46 10.33 -24.23 -8.97
N VAL A 47 10.37 -25.53 -9.25
CA VAL A 47 11.24 -26.48 -8.56
C VAL A 47 12.29 -26.95 -9.56
N GLN A 48 13.54 -26.64 -9.26
CA GLN A 48 14.68 -27.06 -10.04
C GLN A 48 15.48 -28.08 -9.23
N TYR A 49 15.76 -29.23 -9.86
CA TYR A 49 16.51 -30.30 -9.22
C TYR A 49 17.99 -30.18 -9.53
N THR A 50 18.80 -30.22 -8.49
CA THR A 50 20.24 -30.41 -8.62
C THR A 50 20.52 -31.91 -8.54
N GLY A 51 20.69 -32.56 -9.70
CA GLY A 51 20.90 -34.01 -9.79
C GLY A 51 19.59 -34.79 -10.05
N PRO A 52 19.54 -36.10 -9.71
CA PRO A 52 18.37 -36.94 -10.01
C PRO A 52 17.13 -36.46 -9.23
N GLY A 53 16.06 -36.09 -9.94
CA GLY A 53 14.78 -35.72 -9.34
C GLY A 53 14.02 -36.94 -8.80
N THR A 54 14.34 -37.37 -7.58
CA THR A 54 13.74 -38.56 -6.94
C THR A 54 12.39 -38.27 -6.28
N VAL A 55 12.12 -37.00 -5.95
CA VAL A 55 10.87 -36.53 -5.36
C VAL A 55 10.10 -35.74 -6.41
N SER A 56 8.78 -35.94 -6.48
CA SER A 56 7.95 -35.19 -7.43
C SER A 56 7.75 -33.74 -6.98
N LYS A 57 7.55 -32.84 -7.95
CA LYS A 57 7.35 -31.40 -7.69
C LYS A 57 6.16 -31.19 -6.76
N GLU A 58 5.10 -31.97 -6.94
CA GLU A 58 3.87 -31.90 -6.15
C GLU A 58 4.13 -32.27 -4.69
N ARG A 59 5.02 -33.24 -4.42
CA ARG A 59 5.39 -33.61 -3.04
C ARG A 59 6.21 -32.54 -2.36
N ILE A 60 7.15 -31.91 -3.07
CA ILE A 60 7.92 -30.77 -2.55
C ILE A 60 6.96 -29.64 -2.19
N LEU A 61 6.09 -29.24 -3.12
CA LEU A 61 5.12 -28.16 -2.90
C LEU A 61 4.09 -28.48 -1.81
N ALA A 62 3.72 -29.76 -1.62
CA ALA A 62 2.82 -30.17 -0.55
C ALA A 62 3.47 -30.12 0.83
N HIS A 63 4.79 -30.30 0.91
CA HIS A 63 5.56 -30.22 2.15
C HIS A 63 5.85 -28.76 2.56
N MET A 64 6.03 -27.86 1.58
CA MET A 64 6.33 -26.45 1.81
C MET A 64 5.17 -25.65 2.42
N ARG A 65 5.52 -24.68 3.27
CA ARG A 65 4.61 -23.65 3.81
C ARG A 65 4.47 -22.45 2.87
N THR A 66 5.53 -22.15 2.11
CA THR A 66 5.57 -21.09 1.10
C THR A 66 4.61 -21.41 -0.06
N ARG A 67 3.67 -20.50 -0.36
CA ARG A 67 2.64 -20.72 -1.40
C ARG A 67 2.37 -19.48 -2.25
N VAL A 68 1.96 -19.73 -3.49
CA VAL A 68 1.48 -18.67 -4.41
C VAL A 68 0.28 -17.95 -3.78
N GLY A 69 0.27 -16.62 -3.88
CA GLY A 69 -0.74 -15.75 -3.28
C GLY A 69 -0.48 -15.36 -1.83
N GLN A 70 0.53 -15.95 -1.16
CA GLN A 70 0.94 -15.54 0.17
C GLN A 70 2.02 -14.45 0.11
N PRO A 71 2.14 -13.61 1.17
CA PRO A 71 3.28 -12.73 1.34
C PRO A 71 4.58 -13.53 1.47
N TYR A 72 5.64 -13.06 0.82
CA TYR A 72 6.97 -13.63 0.92
C TYR A 72 7.58 -13.39 2.31
N SER A 73 8.30 -14.39 2.82
CA SER A 73 9.04 -14.32 4.08
C SER A 73 10.28 -15.19 4.01
N ASP A 74 11.46 -14.59 4.15
CA ASP A 74 12.74 -15.32 4.14
C ASP A 74 12.81 -16.39 5.24
N GLN A 75 12.26 -16.10 6.42
CA GLN A 75 12.26 -17.06 7.53
C GLN A 75 11.46 -18.34 7.22
N VAL A 76 10.32 -18.20 6.53
CA VAL A 76 9.49 -19.36 6.14
C VAL A 76 10.17 -20.14 5.03
N VAL A 77 10.79 -19.43 4.07
CA VAL A 77 11.53 -20.06 2.97
C VAL A 77 12.70 -20.88 3.50
N GLU A 78 13.48 -20.35 4.45
CA GLU A 78 14.61 -21.07 5.03
C GLU A 78 14.14 -22.34 5.77
N GLN A 79 13.08 -22.24 6.57
CA GLN A 79 12.48 -23.40 7.25
C GLN A 79 11.99 -24.47 6.27
N ASP A 80 11.39 -24.05 5.16
CA ASP A 80 10.95 -24.97 4.12
C ASP A 80 12.16 -25.66 3.46
N ILE A 81 13.27 -24.97 3.24
CA ILE A 81 14.51 -25.54 2.68
C ILE A 81 15.12 -26.57 3.64
N GLU A 82 15.17 -26.27 4.94
CA GLU A 82 15.68 -27.20 5.96
C GLU A 82 14.83 -28.47 6.12
N ALA A 83 13.54 -28.41 5.75
CA ALA A 83 12.60 -29.51 5.91
C ALA A 83 12.50 -30.46 4.69
N LEU A 84 13.08 -30.08 3.54
CA LEU A 84 13.06 -30.85 2.28
C LEU A 84 14.22 -31.85 2.17
#